data_AF-A0A354FFJ5-F1
#
_entry.id   AF-A0A354FFJ5-F1
#
_cell.length_a   1.000
_cell.length_b   1.000
_cell.length_c   1.000
_cell.angle_alpha   90.00
_cell.angle_beta   90.00
_cell.angle_gamma   90.00
#
_symmetry.space_group_name_H-M   'P 1'
#
loop_
_entity.id
_entity.type
_entity.pdbx_description
1 polymer ?
#
loop_
_entity_poly.entity_id
_entity_poly.type
_entity_poly.pdbx_seq_one_letter_code
_entity_poly.pdbx_strand_id
1 'polypeptide(L)'
;MFNIIIGLFGGLALFLYGMKSMGDGLQKVAGDKIRKVLERVTRYPVIAVLLGAFTTAAIQSSSATTVLVVSFVNAGLMTLKQAIGVIMGANIGTTITAQLIAFQLTDYIFLIITIGFCLNFFSKKRVYHYIGQFILGLGILFLGLDVMTSSVGPLKDSPVFIEFIASFTYNPLLGVLVGILTTCLIQSSSATIGILIALATQGIITFDAAIPVLFGDNIGTCITSLLASIGTNLNARRTALAHVMFNVVGTLIFILLLPFFKEFVYLISPDQPARLIANAHTSFNVLNT
;
A
#
# COMPACT_ATOMS: atom_id res chain seq x y z
N MET A 1 4.58 -27.50 -3.31
CA MET A 1 5.06 -26.52 -2.31
C MET A 1 6.24 -25.69 -2.81
N PHE A 2 7.35 -26.30 -3.27
CA PHE A 2 8.52 -25.56 -3.77
C PHE A 2 8.21 -24.51 -4.86
N ASN A 3 7.48 -24.91 -5.91
CA ASN A 3 7.07 -23.99 -6.99
C ASN A 3 6.16 -22.85 -6.51
N ILE A 4 5.32 -23.09 -5.49
CA ILE A 4 4.44 -22.07 -4.90
C ILE A 4 5.29 -21.00 -4.22
N ILE A 5 6.27 -21.43 -3.41
CA ILE A 5 7.15 -20.52 -2.66
C ILE A 5 7.98 -19.69 -3.63
N ILE A 6 8.67 -20.32 -4.59
CA ILE A 6 9.50 -19.58 -5.56
C ILE A 6 8.65 -18.66 -6.42
N GLY A 7 7.50 -19.13 -6.90
CA GLY A 7 6.59 -18.33 -7.70
C GLY A 7 6.05 -17.12 -6.92
N LEU A 8 5.64 -17.32 -5.66
CA LEU A 8 5.16 -16.24 -4.79
C LEU A 8 6.25 -15.20 -4.50
N PHE A 9 7.44 -15.63 -4.07
CA PHE A 9 8.53 -14.70 -3.75
C PHE A 9 9.14 -14.05 -5.01
N GLY A 10 9.21 -14.77 -6.13
CA GLY A 10 9.64 -14.23 -7.42
C GLY A 10 8.64 -13.21 -7.96
N GLY A 11 7.35 -13.52 -7.92
CA GLY A 11 6.28 -12.58 -8.26
C GLY A 11 6.27 -11.36 -7.34
N LEU A 12 6.46 -11.55 -6.04
CA LEU A 12 6.61 -10.46 -5.07
C LEU A 12 7.83 -9.59 -5.38
N ALA A 13 8.97 -10.17 -5.73
CA ALA A 13 10.17 -9.42 -6.10
C ALA A 13 9.94 -8.57 -7.36
N LEU A 14 9.31 -9.12 -8.40
CA LEU A 14 8.88 -8.37 -9.58
C LEU A 14 7.92 -7.25 -9.20
N PHE A 15 6.92 -7.54 -8.36
CA PHE A 15 5.92 -6.59 -7.91
C PHE A 15 6.56 -5.40 -7.16
N LEU A 16 7.43 -5.68 -6.18
CA LEU A 16 8.18 -4.66 -5.43
C LEU A 16 9.11 -3.85 -6.33
N TYR A 17 9.81 -4.50 -7.27
CA TYR A 17 10.66 -3.81 -8.24
C TYR A 17 9.83 -2.90 -9.17
N GLY A 18 8.70 -3.37 -9.66
CA GLY A 18 7.77 -2.61 -10.48
C GLY A 18 7.28 -1.37 -9.75
N MET A 19 6.82 -1.51 -8.50
CA MET A 19 6.43 -0.38 -7.64
C MET A 19 7.58 0.61 -7.44
N LYS A 20 8.79 0.14 -7.14
CA LYS A 20 9.96 1.01 -6.98
C LYS A 20 10.28 1.78 -8.26
N SER A 21 10.32 1.10 -9.41
CA SER A 21 10.59 1.74 -10.70
C SER A 21 9.50 2.77 -11.05
N MET A 22 8.25 2.45 -10.73
CA MET A 22 7.09 3.33 -10.90
C MET A 22 7.26 4.61 -10.06
N GLY A 23 7.53 4.46 -8.75
CA GLY A 23 7.79 5.58 -7.84
C GLY A 23 8.99 6.44 -8.26
N ASP A 24 10.12 5.81 -8.61
CA ASP A 24 11.33 6.50 -9.05
C ASP A 24 11.08 7.29 -10.36
N GLY A 25 10.37 6.70 -11.33
CA GLY A 25 10.02 7.36 -12.58
C GLY A 25 9.16 8.61 -12.34
N LEU A 26 8.08 8.47 -11.55
CA LEU A 26 7.19 9.58 -11.24
C LEU A 26 7.88 10.67 -10.40
N GLN A 27 8.72 10.28 -9.44
CA GLN A 27 9.53 11.21 -8.66
C GLN A 27 10.52 11.98 -9.53
N LYS A 28 11.19 11.34 -10.51
CA LYS A 28 12.11 12.03 -11.43
C LYS A 28 11.38 12.98 -12.39
N VAL A 29 10.14 12.67 -12.79
CA VAL A 29 9.28 13.61 -13.53
C VAL A 29 8.95 14.83 -12.67
N ALA A 30 8.58 14.62 -11.40
CA ALA A 30 8.22 15.70 -10.49
C ALA A 30 9.44 16.52 -9.99
N GLY A 31 10.61 15.91 -9.91
CA GLY A 31 11.87 16.49 -9.43
C GLY A 31 11.84 16.87 -7.94
N ASP A 32 12.58 17.90 -7.56
CA ASP A 32 12.63 18.40 -6.18
C ASP A 32 11.31 19.01 -5.70
N LYS A 33 10.31 19.16 -6.58
CA LYS A 33 9.02 19.77 -6.24
C LYS A 33 8.30 19.01 -5.15
N ILE A 34 8.38 17.68 -5.12
CA ILE A 34 7.73 16.85 -4.09
C ILE A 34 8.29 17.18 -2.69
N ARG A 35 9.61 17.31 -2.56
CA ARG A 35 10.26 17.71 -1.29
C ARG A 35 9.88 19.14 -0.90
N LYS A 36 9.91 20.07 -1.85
CA LYS A 36 9.53 21.49 -1.64
C LYS A 36 8.05 21.69 -1.28
N VAL A 37 7.18 20.76 -1.69
CA VAL A 37 5.77 20.77 -1.33
C VAL A 37 5.60 20.40 0.15
N LEU A 38 6.35 19.41 0.64
CA LEU A 38 6.36 19.04 2.06
C LEU A 38 7.03 20.11 2.95
N GLU A 39 8.04 20.82 2.44
CA GLU A 39 8.63 21.97 3.14
C GLU A 39 7.64 23.14 3.31
N ARG A 40 6.64 23.24 2.43
CA ARG A 40 5.60 24.28 2.46
C ARG A 40 4.32 23.84 3.18
N VAL A 41 4.37 22.78 3.98
CA VAL A 41 3.20 22.29 4.72
C VAL A 41 2.63 23.41 5.58
N THR A 42 1.36 23.74 5.32
CA THR A 42 0.68 24.84 5.97
C THR A 42 0.21 24.45 7.37
N ARG A 43 -0.22 25.45 8.15
CA ARG A 43 -0.86 25.24 9.47
C ARG A 43 -2.25 24.58 9.40
N TYR A 44 -2.85 24.45 8.21
CA TYR A 44 -4.20 23.94 8.04
C TYR A 44 -4.19 22.41 7.93
N PRO A 45 -4.87 21.67 8.84
CA PRO A 45 -4.82 20.21 8.90
C PRO A 45 -5.24 19.52 7.60
N VAL A 46 -6.32 19.98 6.97
CA VAL A 46 -6.83 19.41 5.71
C VAL A 46 -5.79 19.52 4.58
N ILE A 47 -5.09 20.64 4.50
CA ILE A 47 -4.02 20.82 3.50
C ILE A 47 -2.88 19.85 3.80
N ALA A 48 -2.49 19.65 5.07
CA ALA A 48 -1.46 18.68 5.43
C ALA A 48 -1.84 17.25 4.98
N VAL A 49 -3.09 16.85 5.19
CA VAL A 49 -3.63 15.56 4.72
C VAL A 49 -3.55 15.45 3.19
N LEU A 50 -4.03 16.44 2.45
CA LEU A 50 -3.98 16.42 0.98
C LEU A 50 -2.54 16.37 0.46
N LEU A 51 -1.61 17.09 1.10
CA LEU A 51 -0.19 17.06 0.74
C LEU A 51 0.43 15.69 1.01
N GLY A 52 0.09 15.04 2.13
CA GLY A 52 0.51 13.68 2.43
C GLY A 52 -0.02 12.68 1.40
N ALA A 53 -1.32 12.75 1.11
CA ALA A 53 -1.97 11.87 0.14
C ALA A 53 -1.36 12.02 -1.24
N PHE A 54 -1.18 13.25 -1.71
CA PHE A 54 -0.53 13.53 -2.98
C PHE A 54 0.93 13.05 -3.00
N THR A 55 1.71 13.32 -1.95
CA THR A 55 3.12 12.95 -1.90
C THR A 55 3.28 11.44 -1.91
N THR A 56 2.49 10.72 -1.11
CA THR A 56 2.53 9.26 -1.10
C THR A 56 2.00 8.65 -2.39
N ALA A 57 0.94 9.19 -2.99
CA ALA A 57 0.47 8.72 -4.29
C ALA A 57 1.54 8.94 -5.39
N ALA A 58 2.31 10.03 -5.32
CA ALA A 58 3.38 10.30 -6.27
C ALA A 58 4.63 9.44 -6.04
N ILE A 59 5.05 9.25 -4.78
CA ILE A 59 6.22 8.44 -4.42
C ILE A 59 5.89 6.93 -4.45
N GLN A 60 4.62 6.57 -4.30
CA GLN A 60 4.12 5.19 -4.15
C GLN A 60 4.61 4.47 -2.88
N SER A 61 4.99 5.24 -1.85
CA SER A 61 5.44 4.69 -0.57
C SER A 61 5.07 5.61 0.60
N SER A 62 4.09 5.19 1.41
CA SER A 62 3.76 5.90 2.67
C SER A 62 4.92 5.78 3.65
N SER A 63 5.60 4.62 3.72
CA SER A 63 6.79 4.45 4.56
C SER A 63 7.87 5.47 4.23
N ALA A 64 8.23 5.67 2.95
CA ALA A 64 9.20 6.70 2.56
C ALA A 64 8.72 8.11 2.92
N THR A 65 7.43 8.40 2.71
CA THR A 65 6.82 9.69 3.06
C THR A 65 6.89 9.94 4.57
N THR A 66 6.52 8.95 5.39
CA THR A 66 6.52 9.06 6.84
C THR A 66 7.93 9.15 7.41
N VAL A 67 8.90 8.39 6.87
CA VAL A 67 10.33 8.50 7.25
C VAL A 67 10.85 9.92 6.99
N LEU A 68 10.50 10.52 5.85
CA LEU A 68 10.85 11.89 5.52
C LEU A 68 10.20 12.88 6.51
N VAL A 69 8.92 12.70 6.82
CA VAL A 69 8.21 13.55 7.79
C VAL A 69 8.83 13.46 9.18
N VAL A 70 9.14 12.26 9.68
CA VAL A 70 9.85 12.06 10.96
C VAL A 70 11.21 12.77 10.92
N SER A 71 11.93 12.69 9.80
CA SER A 71 13.23 13.36 9.61
C SER A 71 13.09 14.89 9.62
N PHE A 72 12.04 15.45 9.02
CA PHE A 72 11.77 16.89 9.01
C PHE A 72 11.36 17.41 10.39
N VAL A 73 10.60 16.65 11.16
CA VAL A 73 10.32 16.99 12.57
C VAL A 73 11.60 16.90 13.40
N ASN A 74 12.45 15.92 13.14
CA ASN A 74 13.74 15.81 13.82
C ASN A 74 14.65 17.02 13.55
N ALA A 75 14.66 17.51 12.31
CA ALA A 75 15.41 18.69 11.88
C ALA A 75 14.75 20.03 12.27
N GLY A 76 13.57 20.03 12.91
CA GLY A 76 12.83 21.25 13.27
C GLY A 76 12.18 21.97 12.10
N LEU A 77 12.13 21.35 10.91
CA LEU A 77 11.52 21.90 9.69
C LEU A 77 9.99 21.74 9.68
N MET A 78 9.46 20.84 10.50
CA MET A 78 8.02 20.61 10.66
C MET A 78 7.64 20.49 12.13
N THR A 79 6.47 21.02 12.49
CA THR A 79 5.85 20.78 13.79
C THR A 79 5.20 19.41 13.85
N LEU A 80 5.04 18.86 15.06
CA LEU A 80 4.31 17.61 15.29
C LEU A 80 2.90 17.64 14.68
N LYS A 81 2.17 18.76 14.81
CA LYS A 81 0.80 18.89 14.29
C LYS A 81 0.74 18.80 12.76
N GLN A 82 1.70 19.43 12.07
CA GLN A 82 1.81 19.33 10.62
C GLN A 82 2.16 17.90 10.19
N ALA A 83 3.09 17.28 10.90
CA ALA A 83 3.55 15.93 10.63
C ALA A 83 2.42 14.89 10.75
N ILE A 84 1.59 14.98 11.78
CA ILE A 84 0.42 14.11 11.97
C ILE A 84 -0.51 14.21 10.74
N GLY A 85 -0.87 15.41 10.31
CA GLY A 85 -1.74 15.59 9.14
C GLY A 85 -1.14 14.99 7.86
N VAL A 86 0.16 15.18 7.60
CA VAL A 86 0.83 14.60 6.43
C VAL A 86 0.87 13.07 6.51
N ILE A 87 1.09 12.49 7.68
CA ILE A 87 1.11 11.03 7.85
C ILE A 87 -0.28 10.42 7.62
N MET A 88 -1.34 11.03 8.15
CA MET A 88 -2.70 10.56 7.90
C MET A 88 -3.05 10.66 6.40
N GLY A 89 -2.61 11.73 5.75
CA GLY A 89 -2.66 11.85 4.29
C GLY A 89 -1.90 10.74 3.56
N ALA A 90 -0.70 10.42 4.01
CA ALA A 90 0.14 9.39 3.39
C ALA A 90 -0.58 8.03 3.32
N ASN A 91 -1.31 7.67 4.37
CA ASN A 91 -2.16 6.48 4.41
C ASN A 91 -3.21 6.46 3.29
N ILE A 92 -3.90 7.58 3.04
CA ILE A 92 -4.83 7.73 1.90
C ILE A 92 -4.09 7.55 0.58
N GLY A 93 -2.91 8.17 0.44
CA GLY A 93 -2.12 8.11 -0.80
C GLY A 93 -1.71 6.69 -1.21
N THR A 94 -1.40 5.81 -0.24
CA THR A 94 -1.04 4.41 -0.50
C THR A 94 -2.14 3.63 -1.20
N THR A 95 -3.40 4.03 -1.03
CA THR A 95 -4.55 3.33 -1.59
C THR A 95 -4.58 3.40 -3.13
N ILE A 96 -3.90 4.36 -3.74
CA ILE A 96 -3.79 4.49 -5.20
C ILE A 96 -3.18 3.23 -5.83
N THR A 97 -2.18 2.60 -5.21
CA THR A 97 -1.60 1.36 -5.76
C THR A 97 -2.63 0.24 -5.82
N ALA A 98 -3.42 0.06 -4.75
CA ALA A 98 -4.48 -0.95 -4.70
C ALA A 98 -5.57 -0.68 -5.76
N GLN A 99 -5.92 0.59 -5.96
CA GLN A 99 -6.88 0.99 -7.00
C GLN A 99 -6.36 0.69 -8.41
N LEU A 100 -5.08 0.99 -8.70
CA LEU A 100 -4.44 0.64 -9.97
C LEU A 100 -4.46 -0.87 -10.22
N ILE A 101 -4.14 -1.65 -9.19
CA ILE A 101 -4.15 -3.12 -9.25
C ILE A 101 -5.54 -3.67 -9.54
N ALA A 102 -6.56 -3.10 -8.90
CA ALA A 102 -7.93 -3.59 -8.98
C ALA A 102 -8.60 -3.38 -10.35
N PHE A 103 -7.97 -2.65 -11.28
CA PHE A 103 -8.43 -2.54 -12.67
C PHE A 103 -8.11 -3.78 -13.52
N GLN A 104 -7.42 -4.80 -12.98
CA GLN A 104 -7.16 -6.08 -13.62
C GLN A 104 -6.64 -5.94 -15.07
N LEU A 105 -5.56 -5.18 -15.26
CA LEU A 105 -4.96 -4.93 -16.58
C LEU A 105 -4.12 -6.12 -17.09
N THR A 106 -4.47 -7.35 -16.68
CA THR A 106 -3.68 -8.57 -16.95
C THR A 106 -3.49 -8.81 -18.44
N ASP A 107 -4.52 -8.60 -19.26
CA ASP A 107 -4.46 -8.77 -20.71
C ASP A 107 -3.53 -7.76 -21.42
N TYR A 108 -3.24 -6.64 -20.77
CA TYR A 108 -2.45 -5.54 -21.32
C TYR A 108 -1.02 -5.48 -20.75
N ILE A 109 -0.62 -6.43 -19.91
CA ILE A 109 0.70 -6.43 -19.23
C ILE A 109 1.83 -6.26 -20.25
N PHE A 110 1.90 -7.13 -21.26
CA PHE A 110 2.99 -7.08 -22.24
C PHE A 110 2.96 -5.82 -23.09
N LEU A 111 1.77 -5.30 -23.43
CA LEU A 111 1.63 -4.03 -24.14
C LEU A 111 2.18 -2.87 -23.31
N ILE A 112 1.82 -2.79 -22.02
CA ILE A 112 2.32 -1.79 -21.08
C ILE A 112 3.83 -1.88 -20.95
N ILE A 113 4.38 -3.10 -20.81
CA ILE A 113 5.83 -3.34 -20.75
C ILE A 113 6.52 -2.86 -22.03
N THR A 114 5.99 -3.21 -23.21
CA THR A 114 6.57 -2.80 -24.50
C THR A 114 6.58 -1.28 -24.65
N ILE A 115 5.45 -0.61 -24.38
CA ILE A 115 5.36 0.86 -24.45
C ILE A 115 6.33 1.51 -23.45
N GLY A 116 6.33 1.03 -22.21
CA GLY A 116 7.22 1.52 -21.15
C GLY A 116 8.69 1.35 -21.51
N PHE A 117 9.08 0.18 -22.01
CA PHE A 117 10.42 -0.11 -22.48
C PHE A 117 10.83 0.81 -23.62
N CYS A 118 9.98 0.95 -24.65
CA CYS A 118 10.28 1.80 -25.79
C CYS A 118 10.47 3.27 -25.38
N LEU A 119 9.58 3.79 -24.53
CA LEU A 119 9.70 5.15 -24.00
C LEU A 119 10.93 5.31 -23.10
N ASN A 120 11.27 4.31 -22.29
CA ASN A 120 12.41 4.40 -21.39
C ASN A 120 13.74 4.36 -22.16
N PHE A 121 13.92 3.43 -23.10
CA PHE A 121 15.22 3.21 -23.75
C PHE A 121 15.45 4.05 -25.00
N PHE A 122 14.41 4.40 -25.77
CA PHE A 122 14.58 5.10 -27.06
C PHE A 122 14.27 6.60 -27.00
N SER A 123 13.73 7.11 -25.89
CA SER A 123 13.44 8.54 -25.77
C SER A 123 14.69 9.38 -25.58
N LYS A 124 14.87 10.39 -26.45
CA LYS A 124 15.95 11.39 -26.29
C LYS A 124 15.66 12.42 -25.20
N LYS A 125 14.38 12.70 -24.90
CA LYS A 125 13.99 13.67 -23.86
C LYS A 125 13.88 12.97 -22.50
N ARG A 126 14.52 13.56 -21.47
CA ARG A 126 14.51 13.03 -20.09
C ARG A 126 13.10 12.78 -19.54
N VAL A 127 12.15 13.67 -19.82
CA VAL A 127 10.76 13.52 -19.32
C VAL A 127 10.13 12.23 -19.85
N TYR A 128 10.27 11.94 -21.14
CA TYR A 128 9.72 10.70 -21.72
C TYR A 128 10.46 9.45 -21.25
N HIS A 129 11.77 9.55 -21.00
CA HIS A 129 12.52 8.46 -20.36
C HIS A 129 11.94 8.12 -18.98
N TYR A 130 11.64 9.12 -18.13
CA TYR A 130 11.07 8.91 -16.81
C TYR A 130 9.60 8.45 -16.84
N ILE A 131 8.79 8.97 -17.78
CA ILE A 131 7.44 8.46 -18.02
C ILE A 131 7.50 6.99 -18.49
N GLY A 132 8.44 6.66 -19.37
CA GLY A 132 8.70 5.27 -19.76
C GLY A 132 9.11 4.39 -18.58
N GLN A 133 9.93 4.91 -17.66
CA GLN A 133 10.30 4.22 -16.42
C GLN A 133 9.05 3.91 -15.56
N PHE A 134 8.14 4.88 -15.44
CA PHE A 134 6.88 4.72 -14.73
C PHE A 134 6.00 3.63 -15.36
N ILE A 135 5.77 3.71 -16.67
CA ILE A 135 4.93 2.77 -17.42
C ILE A 135 5.54 1.35 -17.39
N LEU A 136 6.86 1.24 -17.58
CA LEU A 136 7.56 -0.05 -17.49
C LEU A 136 7.45 -0.65 -16.09
N GLY A 137 7.61 0.18 -15.04
CA GLY A 137 7.43 -0.23 -13.65
C GLY A 137 6.00 -0.74 -13.39
N LEU A 138 4.99 -0.06 -13.91
CA LEU A 138 3.59 -0.48 -13.84
C LEU A 138 3.36 -1.84 -14.54
N GLY A 139 3.94 -2.05 -15.73
CA GLY A 139 3.85 -3.34 -16.42
C GLY A 139 4.51 -4.49 -15.65
N ILE A 140 5.72 -4.27 -15.09
CA ILE A 140 6.41 -5.26 -14.28
C ILE A 140 5.66 -5.53 -12.96
N LEU A 141 5.05 -4.50 -12.36
CA LEU A 141 4.20 -4.63 -11.19
C LEU A 141 3.05 -5.60 -11.47
N PHE A 142 2.30 -5.41 -12.56
CA PHE A 142 1.21 -6.30 -12.94
C PHE A 142 1.70 -7.71 -13.29
N LEU A 143 2.84 -7.85 -13.97
CA LEU A 143 3.45 -9.15 -14.21
C LEU A 143 3.77 -9.88 -12.90
N GLY A 144 4.34 -9.18 -11.91
CA GLY A 144 4.60 -9.74 -10.59
C GLY A 144 3.32 -10.20 -9.89
N LEU A 145 2.24 -9.42 -9.99
CA LEU A 145 0.94 -9.79 -9.45
C LEU A 145 0.35 -11.03 -10.14
N ASP A 146 0.43 -11.12 -11.46
CA ASP A 146 -0.06 -12.26 -12.24
C ASP A 146 0.69 -13.55 -11.87
N VAL A 147 2.03 -13.45 -11.74
CA VAL A 147 2.86 -14.56 -11.26
C VAL A 147 2.47 -14.97 -9.84
N MET A 148 2.28 -14.01 -8.91
CA MET A 148 1.81 -14.34 -7.55
C MET A 148 0.44 -15.03 -7.59
N THR A 149 -0.50 -14.50 -8.35
CA THR A 149 -1.89 -15.01 -8.48
C THR A 149 -1.89 -16.44 -9.03
N SER A 150 -1.11 -16.72 -10.05
CA SER A 150 -0.98 -18.07 -10.62
C SER A 150 -0.26 -19.03 -9.66
N SER A 151 0.73 -18.54 -8.91
CA SER A 151 1.52 -19.36 -7.98
C SER A 151 0.73 -19.83 -6.75
N VAL A 152 -0.22 -19.02 -6.27
CA VAL A 152 -1.07 -19.39 -5.12
C VAL A 152 -2.27 -20.26 -5.50
N GLY A 153 -2.60 -20.40 -6.79
CA GLY A 153 -3.73 -21.21 -7.26
C GLY A 153 -3.82 -22.61 -6.64
N PRO A 154 -2.73 -23.41 -6.60
CA PRO A 154 -2.74 -24.74 -5.98
C PRO A 154 -3.02 -24.78 -4.48
N LEU A 155 -2.97 -23.64 -3.77
CA LEU A 155 -3.34 -23.59 -2.34
C LEU A 155 -4.84 -23.77 -2.14
N LYS A 156 -5.65 -23.60 -3.19
CA LYS A 156 -7.09 -23.86 -3.15
C LYS A 156 -7.43 -25.32 -2.82
N ASP A 157 -6.54 -26.24 -3.19
CA ASP A 157 -6.73 -27.67 -2.97
C ASP A 157 -6.19 -28.15 -1.61
N SER A 158 -5.66 -27.24 -0.78
CA SER A 158 -5.13 -27.55 0.56
C SER A 158 -6.18 -27.25 1.63
N PRO A 159 -6.82 -28.26 2.25
CA PRO A 159 -7.84 -28.05 3.26
C PRO A 159 -7.31 -27.28 4.47
N VAL A 160 -6.07 -27.57 4.89
CA VAL A 160 -5.40 -26.89 6.01
C VAL A 160 -5.23 -25.39 5.73
N PHE A 161 -4.88 -25.04 4.49
CA PHE A 161 -4.70 -23.63 4.12
C PHE A 161 -6.04 -22.90 4.05
N ILE A 162 -7.05 -23.53 3.44
CA ILE A 162 -8.40 -22.96 3.36
C ILE A 162 -9.01 -22.76 4.75
N GLU A 163 -8.87 -23.74 5.64
CA GLU A 163 -9.35 -23.62 7.03
C GLU A 163 -8.61 -22.53 7.79
N PHE A 164 -7.28 -22.43 7.62
CA PHE A 164 -6.49 -21.34 8.21
C PHE A 164 -6.97 -19.97 7.73
N ILE A 165 -7.17 -19.78 6.43
CA ILE A 165 -7.68 -18.51 5.88
C ILE A 165 -9.13 -18.25 6.34
N ALA A 166 -9.99 -19.27 6.33
CA ALA A 166 -11.38 -19.15 6.77
C ALA A 166 -11.49 -18.75 8.25
N SER A 167 -10.53 -19.17 9.08
CA SER A 167 -10.47 -18.82 10.50
C SER A 167 -10.43 -17.31 10.76
N PHE A 168 -9.96 -16.50 9.80
CA PHE A 168 -9.92 -15.04 9.93
C PHE A 168 -11.32 -14.42 9.97
N THR A 169 -12.31 -15.10 9.39
CA THR A 169 -13.72 -14.69 9.44
C THR A 169 -14.28 -14.77 10.85
N TYR A 170 -13.98 -15.88 11.54
CA TYR A 170 -14.48 -16.16 12.89
C TYR A 170 -13.58 -15.58 13.99
N ASN A 171 -12.31 -15.32 13.67
CA ASN A 171 -11.34 -14.68 14.55
C ASN A 171 -10.64 -13.50 13.81
N PRO A 172 -11.31 -12.33 13.73
CA PRO A 172 -10.75 -11.16 13.05
C PRO A 172 -9.40 -10.71 13.61
N LEU A 173 -9.16 -10.87 14.91
CA LEU A 173 -7.88 -10.50 15.54
C LEU A 173 -6.71 -11.33 15.00
N LEU A 174 -6.94 -12.60 14.66
CA LEU A 174 -5.93 -13.42 13.99
C LEU A 174 -5.61 -12.87 12.60
N GLY A 175 -6.62 -12.48 11.83
CA GLY A 175 -6.41 -11.84 10.53
C GLY A 175 -5.61 -10.55 10.65
N VAL A 176 -5.94 -9.69 11.62
CA VAL A 176 -5.18 -8.47 11.93
C VAL A 176 -3.72 -8.78 12.26
N LEU A 177 -3.46 -9.79 13.10
CA LEU A 177 -2.10 -10.21 13.42
C LEU A 177 -1.33 -10.68 12.19
N VAL A 178 -1.95 -11.48 11.31
CA VAL A 178 -1.35 -11.92 10.04
C VAL A 178 -1.04 -10.72 9.14
N GLY A 179 -1.93 -9.72 9.05
CA GLY A 179 -1.69 -8.49 8.30
C GLY A 179 -0.53 -7.66 8.84
N ILE A 180 -0.45 -7.51 10.16
CA ILE A 180 0.67 -6.85 10.85
C ILE A 180 1.98 -7.56 10.51
N LEU A 181 2.04 -8.88 10.72
CA LEU A 181 3.27 -9.65 10.53
C LEU A 181 3.74 -9.62 9.08
N THR A 182 2.84 -9.89 8.13
CA THR A 182 3.14 -9.86 6.70
C THR A 182 3.69 -8.50 6.28
N THR A 183 3.04 -7.43 6.72
CA THR A 183 3.44 -6.07 6.34
C THR A 183 4.70 -5.61 7.04
N CYS A 184 4.92 -6.01 8.30
CA CYS A 184 6.18 -5.74 8.99
C CYS A 184 7.37 -6.43 8.33
N LEU A 185 7.19 -7.68 7.87
CA LEU A 185 8.23 -8.46 7.22
C LEU A 185 8.56 -7.92 5.82
N ILE A 186 7.53 -7.64 5.01
CA ILE A 186 7.69 -7.14 3.64
C ILE A 186 8.00 -5.64 3.62
N GLN A 187 7.60 -4.90 4.66
CA GLN A 187 7.69 -3.44 4.79
C GLN A 187 6.93 -2.68 3.69
N SER A 188 5.85 -3.27 3.16
CA SER A 188 4.99 -2.66 2.15
C SER A 188 3.54 -3.13 2.28
N SER A 189 2.63 -2.23 2.68
CA SER A 189 1.19 -2.55 2.72
C SER A 189 0.62 -2.76 1.32
N SER A 190 1.07 -2.01 0.30
CA SER A 190 0.65 -2.25 -1.09
C SER A 190 1.00 -3.67 -1.57
N ALA A 191 2.11 -4.25 -1.10
CA ALA A 191 2.44 -5.64 -1.38
C ALA A 191 1.54 -6.62 -0.63
N THR A 192 1.23 -6.37 0.65
CA THR A 192 0.27 -7.17 1.42
C THR A 192 -1.12 -7.16 0.76
N ILE A 193 -1.61 -5.99 0.33
CA ILE A 193 -2.86 -5.85 -0.43
C ILE A 193 -2.77 -6.59 -1.78
N GLY A 194 -1.63 -6.52 -2.48
CA GLY A 194 -1.42 -7.28 -3.71
C GLY A 194 -1.55 -8.79 -3.50
N ILE A 195 -0.99 -9.33 -2.41
CA ILE A 195 -1.14 -10.73 -2.03
C ILE A 195 -2.61 -11.07 -1.71
N LEU A 196 -3.31 -10.20 -0.96
CA LEU A 196 -4.73 -10.38 -0.67
C LEU A 196 -5.58 -10.40 -1.96
N ILE A 197 -5.31 -9.50 -2.90
CA ILE A 197 -6.00 -9.46 -4.19
C ILE A 197 -5.69 -10.73 -5.01
N ALA A 198 -4.45 -11.20 -5.02
CA ALA A 198 -4.06 -12.44 -5.69
C ALA A 198 -4.83 -13.66 -5.14
N LEU A 199 -4.88 -13.80 -3.80
CA LEU A 199 -5.63 -14.85 -3.14
C LEU A 199 -7.14 -14.74 -3.40
N ALA A 200 -7.69 -13.53 -3.39
CA ALA A 200 -9.12 -13.30 -3.58
C ALA A 200 -9.55 -13.56 -5.03
N THR A 201 -8.69 -13.23 -5.99
CA THR A 201 -8.91 -13.50 -7.42
C THR A 201 -8.96 -15.01 -7.71
N GLN A 202 -8.19 -15.82 -6.98
CA GLN A 202 -8.27 -17.29 -7.04
C GLN A 202 -9.46 -17.88 -6.26
N GLY A 203 -10.22 -17.05 -5.53
CA GLY A 203 -11.30 -17.49 -4.64
C GLY A 203 -10.80 -18.24 -3.41
N ILE A 204 -9.55 -18.03 -3.00
CA ILE A 204 -8.92 -18.69 -1.85
C ILE A 204 -9.25 -17.97 -0.55
N ILE A 205 -9.33 -16.63 -0.59
CA ILE A 205 -9.77 -15.80 0.53
C ILE A 205 -11.07 -15.07 0.16
N THR A 206 -12.04 -15.12 1.07
CA THR A 206 -13.28 -14.35 0.94
C THR A 206 -13.05 -12.90 1.35
N PHE A 207 -13.94 -11.99 0.94
CA PHE A 207 -13.89 -10.60 1.38
C PHE A 207 -13.94 -10.49 2.92
N ASP A 208 -14.78 -11.29 3.58
CA ASP A 208 -14.90 -11.32 5.04
C ASP A 208 -13.59 -11.68 5.74
N ALA A 209 -12.83 -12.64 5.19
CA ALA A 209 -11.54 -13.05 5.73
C ALA A 209 -10.41 -12.05 5.37
N ALA A 210 -10.54 -11.31 4.27
CA ALA A 210 -9.52 -10.37 3.81
C ALA A 210 -9.50 -9.05 4.60
N ILE A 211 -10.66 -8.53 5.03
CA ILE A 211 -10.74 -7.23 5.71
C ILE A 211 -9.92 -7.17 7.01
N PRO A 212 -9.97 -8.17 7.91
CA PRO A 212 -9.16 -8.10 9.12
C PRO A 212 -7.65 -8.06 8.82
N VAL A 213 -7.20 -8.78 7.78
CA VAL A 213 -5.80 -8.73 7.32
C VAL A 213 -5.44 -7.34 6.80
N LEU A 214 -6.34 -6.71 6.05
CA LEU A 214 -6.19 -5.34 5.56
C LEU A 214 -6.06 -4.33 6.72
N PHE A 215 -6.86 -4.45 7.78
CA PHE A 215 -6.67 -3.59 8.95
C PHE A 215 -5.32 -3.80 9.64
N GLY A 216 -4.83 -5.05 9.64
CA GLY A 216 -3.50 -5.38 10.12
C GLY A 216 -2.36 -4.75 9.33
N ASP A 217 -2.49 -4.66 7.99
CA ASP A 217 -1.43 -4.08 7.15
C ASP A 217 -1.16 -2.59 7.44
N ASN A 218 -2.21 -1.86 7.81
CA ASN A 218 -2.13 -0.44 8.13
C ASN A 218 -1.36 -0.22 9.44
N ILE A 219 -1.57 -1.10 10.42
CA ILE A 219 -0.74 -1.14 11.64
C ILE A 219 0.69 -1.55 11.29
N GLY A 220 0.87 -2.62 10.50
CA GLY A 220 2.19 -3.14 10.16
C GLY A 220 3.10 -2.12 9.46
N THR A 221 2.53 -1.27 8.61
CA THR A 221 3.24 -0.17 7.93
C THR A 221 3.97 0.78 8.90
N CYS A 222 3.45 0.93 10.13
CA CYS A 222 4.02 1.82 11.13
C CYS A 222 5.43 1.42 11.59
N ILE A 223 5.87 0.17 11.38
CA ILE A 223 7.21 -0.29 11.79
C ILE A 223 8.32 0.61 11.23
N THR A 224 8.16 1.07 9.98
CA THR A 224 9.14 1.92 9.30
C THR A 224 9.29 3.29 9.98
N SER A 225 8.19 3.87 10.44
CA SER A 225 8.20 5.14 11.18
C SER A 225 8.80 4.99 12.58
N LEU A 226 8.56 3.86 13.25
CA LEU A 226 9.16 3.55 14.54
C LEU A 226 10.68 3.44 14.41
N LEU A 227 11.16 2.66 13.43
CA LEU A 227 12.58 2.50 13.13
C LEU A 227 13.24 3.85 12.81
N ALA A 228 12.60 4.69 12.00
CA ALA A 228 13.11 6.02 11.65
C ALA A 228 13.16 7.00 12.83
N SER A 229 12.40 6.76 13.90
CA SER A 229 12.39 7.60 15.11
C SER A 229 13.44 7.20 16.17
N ILE A 230 14.16 6.11 15.95
CA ILE A 230 15.21 5.67 16.87
C ILE A 230 16.34 6.71 16.87
N GLY A 231 16.74 7.17 18.06
CA GLY A 231 17.80 8.19 18.20
C GLY A 231 17.38 9.62 17.84
N THR A 232 16.12 9.87 17.47
CA THR A 232 15.63 11.22 17.15
C THR A 232 15.14 12.00 18.38
N ASN A 233 14.85 13.29 18.19
CA ASN A 233 14.27 14.15 19.22
C ASN A 233 12.84 13.72 19.64
N LEU A 234 12.33 14.31 20.73
CA LEU A 234 11.04 13.93 21.32
C LEU A 234 9.86 14.10 20.35
N ASN A 235 9.83 15.17 19.57
CA ASN A 235 8.72 15.43 18.64
C ASN A 235 8.72 14.45 17.47
N ALA A 236 9.90 14.03 16.98
CA ALA A 236 10.02 13.00 15.96
C ALA A 236 9.55 11.62 16.47
N ARG A 237 9.87 11.26 17.72
CA ARG A 237 9.32 10.05 18.37
C ARG A 237 7.81 10.13 18.56
N ARG A 238 7.29 11.28 19.00
CA ARG A 238 5.83 11.52 19.11
C ARG A 238 5.14 11.41 17.75
N THR A 239 5.81 11.82 16.67
CA THR A 239 5.30 11.71 15.30
C THR A 239 5.12 10.24 14.90
N ALA A 240 6.14 9.41 15.13
CA ALA A 240 6.05 7.97 14.87
C ALA A 240 5.00 7.27 15.76
N LEU A 241 4.92 7.65 17.04
CA LEU A 241 3.89 7.12 17.94
C LEU A 241 2.48 7.54 17.53
N ALA A 242 2.29 8.78 17.04
CA ALA A 242 0.99 9.21 16.52
C ALA A 242 0.55 8.36 15.33
N HIS A 243 1.48 8.01 14.43
CA HIS A 243 1.21 7.10 13.32
C HIS A 243 0.72 5.71 13.80
N VAL A 244 1.41 5.12 14.79
CA VAL A 244 1.01 3.84 15.40
C VAL A 244 -0.36 3.96 16.06
N MET A 245 -0.54 4.94 16.94
CA MET A 245 -1.78 5.11 17.72
C MET A 245 -2.99 5.27 16.81
N PHE A 246 -2.86 6.08 15.77
CA PHE A 246 -3.93 6.32 14.81
C PHE A 246 -4.36 5.04 14.07
N ASN A 247 -3.40 4.24 13.57
CA ASN A 247 -3.72 2.99 12.89
C ASN A 247 -4.27 1.93 13.85
N VAL A 248 -3.72 1.83 15.07
CA VAL A 248 -4.19 0.86 16.06
C VAL A 248 -5.61 1.21 16.54
N VAL A 249 -5.85 2.45 16.94
CA VAL A 249 -7.17 2.90 17.41
C VAL A 249 -8.20 2.82 16.27
N GLY A 250 -7.82 3.26 15.07
CA GLY A 250 -8.66 3.11 13.87
C GLY A 250 -9.07 1.66 13.63
N THR A 251 -8.10 0.75 13.56
CA THR A 251 -8.36 -0.68 13.40
C THR A 251 -9.29 -1.23 14.48
N LEU A 252 -9.11 -0.87 15.76
CA LEU A 252 -10.01 -1.31 16.83
C LEU A 252 -11.44 -0.81 16.64
N ILE A 253 -11.62 0.45 16.22
CA ILE A 253 -12.94 1.02 15.91
C ILE A 253 -13.60 0.27 14.75
N PHE A 254 -12.87 0.05 13.65
CA PHE A 254 -13.41 -0.62 12.47
C PHE A 254 -13.65 -2.13 12.67
N ILE A 255 -12.94 -2.77 13.60
CA ILE A 255 -13.27 -4.14 14.04
C ILE A 255 -14.62 -4.15 14.76
N LEU A 256 -14.88 -3.19 15.66
CA LEU A 256 -16.16 -3.08 16.35
C LEU A 256 -17.31 -2.78 15.38
N LEU A 257 -17.04 -1.98 14.35
CA LEU A 257 -18.01 -1.59 13.31
C LEU A 257 -17.97 -2.50 12.07
N LEU A 258 -17.32 -3.67 12.15
CA LEU A 258 -17.02 -4.49 10.98
C LEU A 258 -18.27 -4.85 10.14
N PRO A 259 -19.43 -5.25 10.71
CA PRO A 259 -20.62 -5.53 9.91
C PRO A 259 -21.07 -4.34 9.05
N PHE A 260 -21.14 -3.15 9.64
CA PHE A 260 -21.53 -1.91 8.95
C PHE A 260 -20.52 -1.49 7.90
N PHE A 261 -19.22 -1.64 8.21
CA PHE A 261 -18.16 -1.34 7.26
C PHE A 261 -18.24 -2.23 6.02
N LYS A 262 -18.51 -3.53 6.20
CA LYS A 262 -18.69 -4.48 5.10
C LYS A 262 -19.85 -4.10 4.20
N GLU A 263 -21.02 -3.83 4.77
CA GLU A 263 -22.19 -3.40 4.01
C GLU A 263 -21.91 -2.11 3.23
N PHE A 264 -21.29 -1.12 3.87
CA PHE A 264 -20.88 0.11 3.22
C PHE A 264 -19.98 -0.16 2.00
N VAL A 265 -18.98 -1.02 2.13
CA VAL A 265 -18.08 -1.35 1.01
C VAL A 265 -18.82 -2.08 -0.11
N TYR A 266 -19.71 -3.03 0.21
CA TYR A 266 -20.53 -3.71 -0.80
C TYR A 266 -21.42 -2.74 -1.58
N LEU A 267 -21.97 -1.71 -0.93
CA LEU A 267 -22.82 -0.71 -1.58
C LEU A 267 -22.08 0.15 -2.62
N ILE A 268 -20.80 0.44 -2.38
CA ILE A 268 -19.99 1.32 -3.24
C ILE A 268 -19.11 0.56 -4.24
N SER A 269 -19.11 -0.78 -4.19
CA SER A 269 -18.18 -1.61 -4.95
C SER A 269 -18.91 -2.49 -5.97
N PRO A 270 -18.37 -2.61 -7.19
CA PRO A 270 -18.74 -3.70 -8.09
C PRO A 270 -18.46 -5.06 -7.44
N ASP A 271 -19.21 -6.09 -7.84
CA ASP A 271 -19.07 -7.46 -7.33
C ASP A 271 -17.85 -8.18 -7.94
N GLN A 272 -16.67 -7.60 -7.70
CA GLN A 272 -15.37 -8.14 -8.13
C GLN A 272 -14.42 -8.16 -6.92
N PRO A 273 -13.82 -9.32 -6.56
CA PRO A 273 -13.00 -9.44 -5.35
C PRO A 273 -11.88 -8.39 -5.23
N ALA A 274 -11.18 -8.11 -6.34
CA ALA A 274 -10.11 -7.12 -6.39
C ALA A 274 -10.62 -5.69 -6.10
N ARG A 275 -11.79 -5.32 -6.65
CA ARG A 275 -12.43 -4.02 -6.43
C ARG A 275 -12.93 -3.88 -5.00
N LEU A 276 -13.52 -4.93 -4.43
CA LEU A 276 -13.98 -4.96 -3.03
C LEU A 276 -12.82 -4.69 -2.06
N ILE A 277 -11.68 -5.40 -2.22
CA ILE A 277 -10.50 -5.20 -1.37
C ILE A 277 -9.92 -3.79 -1.55
N ALA A 278 -9.77 -3.30 -2.79
CA ALA A 278 -9.24 -1.96 -3.03
C ALA A 278 -10.15 -0.85 -2.48
N ASN A 279 -11.47 -0.98 -2.64
CA ASN A 279 -12.42 -0.03 -2.11
C ASN A 279 -12.53 -0.09 -0.58
N ALA A 280 -12.44 -1.27 0.03
CA ALA A 280 -12.30 -1.40 1.48
C ALA A 280 -11.03 -0.69 1.97
N HIS A 281 -9.91 -0.88 1.28
CA HIS A 281 -8.64 -0.27 1.65
C HIS A 281 -8.68 1.26 1.57
N THR A 282 -9.25 1.79 0.48
CA THR A 282 -9.49 3.23 0.33
C THR A 282 -10.44 3.76 1.39
N SER A 283 -11.57 3.08 1.62
CA SER A 283 -12.59 3.51 2.58
C SER A 283 -12.07 3.54 4.00
N PHE A 284 -11.35 2.50 4.42
CA PHE A 284 -10.72 2.45 5.74
C PHE A 284 -9.74 3.61 5.92
N ASN A 285 -8.81 3.81 4.99
CA ASN A 285 -7.80 4.86 5.13
C ASN A 285 -8.38 6.29 5.07
N VAL A 286 -9.42 6.51 4.27
CA VAL A 286 -10.10 7.80 4.20
C VAL A 286 -10.93 8.06 5.44
N LEU A 287 -11.73 7.11 5.90
CA LEU A 287 -12.61 7.29 7.05
C LEU A 287 -11.86 7.28 8.39
N ASN A 288 -10.71 6.61 8.45
CA ASN A 288 -9.86 6.68 9.63
C ASN A 288 -9.22 8.08 9.75
N THR A 289 -8.89 8.74 8.63
CA THR A 289 -8.13 10.01 8.55
C THR A 289 -8.97 11.26 8.79
#